data_AF-A0A9Q3UG67-F1
#
_entry.id   AF-A0A9Q3UG67-F1
#
_cell.length_a   1.000
_cell.length_b   1.000
_cell.length_c   1.000
_cell.angle_alpha   90.00
_cell.angle_beta   90.00
_cell.angle_gamma   90.00
#
_symmetry.space_group_name_H-M   'P 1'
#
loop_
_entity.id
_entity.type
_entity.pdbx_description
1 polymer ?
#
loop_
_entity_poly.entity_id
_entity_poly.type
_entity_poly.pdbx_seq_one_letter_code
_entity_poly.pdbx_strand_id
1 'polypeptide(L)'
;MSHLHIEYGFCEVQHKATLFEQLVQNTSILKVKTIGNIDDKAIFAALTYSLVRPKVKGVYWIQVCIPNKRKQASAANKSNGNALEDPGVSRRKFHHYESDKIKQFKKASRIYRKQRNRILTEKNWRQHINKKGALKEFSHMFTPEREPTFFLTRSPFPTPYSLCHRPNT
;
A
#
# COMPACT_ATOMS: atom_id res chain seq x y z
N MET A 1 26.23 3.66 -0.85
CA MET A 1 25.05 3.76 0.04
C MET A 1 24.07 2.68 -0.38
N SER A 2 23.67 1.76 0.51
CA SER A 2 22.70 0.72 0.18
C SER A 2 21.30 1.33 0.07
N HIS A 3 20.65 1.13 -1.07
CA HIS A 3 19.27 1.59 -1.27
C HIS A 3 18.32 0.60 -0.58
N LEU A 4 17.40 1.13 0.23
CA LEU A 4 16.35 0.33 0.84
C LEU A 4 15.20 0.15 -0.15
N HIS A 5 14.63 -1.05 -0.17
CA HIS A 5 13.52 -1.42 -1.02
C HIS A 5 12.39 -2.03 -0.19
N ILE A 6 11.15 -1.82 -0.64
CA ILE A 6 9.97 -2.47 -0.09
C ILE A 6 9.46 -3.45 -1.13
N GLU A 7 9.50 -4.73 -0.81
CA GLU A 7 8.91 -5.80 -1.60
C GLU A 7 7.60 -6.25 -0.98
N TYR A 8 6.70 -6.78 -1.81
CA TYR A 8 5.39 -7.24 -1.38
C TYR A 8 5.23 -8.71 -1.74
N GLY A 9 4.59 -9.46 -0.86
CA GLY A 9 4.34 -10.88 -1.07
C GLY A 9 3.15 -11.37 -0.26
N PHE A 10 2.82 -12.63 -0.46
CA PHE A 10 1.83 -13.32 0.35
C PHE A 10 2.34 -14.69 0.79
N CYS A 11 1.78 -15.18 1.88
CA CYS A 11 1.95 -16.54 2.37
C CYS A 11 0.60 -17.02 2.93
N GLU A 12 0.46 -18.31 3.20
CA GLU A 12 -0.71 -18.82 3.90
C GLU A 12 -0.74 -18.31 5.35
N VAL A 13 -1.93 -18.01 5.86
CA VAL A 13 -2.12 -17.46 7.22
C VAL A 13 -1.58 -18.42 8.29
N GLN A 14 -1.75 -19.73 8.07
CA GLN A 14 -1.35 -20.78 9.02
C GLN A 14 0.16 -20.79 9.30
N HIS A 15 0.98 -20.50 8.28
CA HIS A 15 2.45 -20.57 8.37
C HIS A 15 3.11 -19.19 8.50
N LYS A 16 2.33 -18.13 8.74
CA LYS A 16 2.83 -16.74 8.70
C LYS A 16 3.99 -16.49 9.67
N ALA A 17 3.88 -16.95 10.91
CA ALA A 17 4.87 -16.65 11.95
C ALA A 17 6.24 -17.28 11.64
N THR A 18 6.24 -18.58 11.33
CA THR A 18 7.45 -19.34 11.01
C THR A 18 8.12 -18.82 9.73
N LEU A 19 7.33 -18.52 8.69
CA LEU A 19 7.88 -17.99 7.44
C LEU A 19 8.48 -16.59 7.63
N PHE A 20 7.91 -15.74 8.48
CA PHE A 20 8.48 -14.42 8.73
C PHE A 20 9.80 -14.48 9.47
N GLU A 21 9.94 -15.40 10.44
CA GLU A 21 11.20 -15.64 11.13
C GLU A 21 12.27 -16.16 10.16
N GLN A 22 11.93 -17.15 9.34
CA GLN A 22 12.83 -17.68 8.32
C GLN A 22 13.28 -16.62 7.31
N LEU A 23 12.37 -15.74 6.88
CA LEU A 23 12.71 -14.64 5.98
C LEU A 23 13.71 -13.68 6.62
N VAL A 24 13.54 -13.33 7.90
CA VAL A 24 14.43 -12.38 8.58
C VAL A 24 15.78 -13.01 8.94
N GLN A 25 15.82 -14.30 9.29
CA GLN A 25 17.05 -14.97 9.71
C GLN A 25 17.92 -15.44 8.54
N ASN A 26 17.31 -15.96 7.47
CA ASN A 26 18.03 -16.68 6.42
C ASN A 26 18.23 -15.88 5.14
N THR A 27 17.77 -14.62 5.08
CA THR A 27 17.78 -13.84 3.84
C THR A 27 18.21 -12.39 4.04
N SER A 28 18.33 -11.62 2.96
CA SER A 28 18.63 -10.18 2.98
C SER A 28 17.43 -9.30 3.42
N ILE A 29 16.38 -9.88 3.97
CA ILE A 29 15.21 -9.17 4.48
C ILE A 29 15.47 -8.72 5.90
N LEU A 30 15.26 -7.43 6.17
CA LEU A 30 15.48 -6.82 7.46
C LEU A 30 14.24 -6.92 8.35
N LYS A 31 13.08 -6.61 7.77
CA LYS A 31 11.82 -6.50 8.51
C LYS A 31 10.66 -6.91 7.64
N VAL A 32 9.70 -7.61 8.23
CA VAL A 32 8.45 -8.00 7.58
C VAL A 32 7.27 -7.39 8.33
N LYS A 33 6.23 -7.01 7.61
CA LYS A 33 4.98 -6.51 8.20
C LYS A 33 3.78 -6.98 7.38
N THR A 34 2.84 -7.63 8.05
CA THR A 34 1.52 -7.93 7.47
C THR A 34 0.77 -6.63 7.17
N ILE A 35 0.23 -6.54 5.96
CA ILE A 35 -0.52 -5.38 5.47
C ILE A 35 -2.03 -5.65 5.56
N GLY A 36 -2.43 -6.88 5.25
CA GLY A 36 -3.81 -7.35 5.29
C GLY A 36 -3.89 -8.82 4.94
N ASN A 37 -5.10 -9.36 4.96
CA ASN A 37 -5.38 -10.73 4.59
C ASN A 37 -6.43 -10.69 3.47
N ILE A 38 -6.31 -11.59 2.50
CA ILE A 38 -7.33 -11.87 1.49
C ILE A 38 -7.52 -13.38 1.51
N ASP A 39 -8.74 -13.81 1.81
CA ASP A 39 -9.08 -15.22 2.07
C ASP A 39 -8.12 -15.83 3.12
N ASP A 40 -7.47 -16.95 2.79
CA ASP A 40 -6.49 -17.63 3.64
C ASP A 40 -5.03 -17.20 3.39
N LYS A 41 -4.83 -16.07 2.70
CA LYS A 41 -3.51 -15.55 2.36
C LYS A 41 -3.21 -14.28 3.14
N ALA A 42 -2.13 -14.31 3.91
CA ALA A 42 -1.57 -13.15 4.60
C ALA A 42 -0.66 -12.38 3.64
N ILE A 43 -1.06 -11.15 3.32
CA ILE A 43 -0.28 -10.23 2.49
C ILE A 43 0.65 -9.42 3.36
N PHE A 44 1.91 -9.30 2.95
CA PHE A 44 2.93 -8.61 3.71
C PHE A 44 3.83 -7.73 2.84
N ALA A 45 4.50 -6.78 3.49
CA ALA A 45 5.63 -6.05 2.94
C ALA A 45 6.91 -6.46 3.67
N ALA A 46 7.98 -6.61 2.91
CA ALA A 46 9.33 -6.86 3.39
C ALA A 46 10.23 -5.66 3.06
N LEU A 47 11.05 -5.24 4.02
CA LEU A 47 12.11 -4.27 3.83
C LEU A 47 13.41 -5.01 3.56
N THR A 48 14.10 -4.68 2.47
CA THR A 48 15.36 -5.33 2.09
C THR A 48 16.36 -4.33 1.49
N TYR A 49 17.64 -4.69 1.52
CA TYR A 49 18.72 -3.99 0.81
C TYR A 49 18.98 -4.56 -0.60
N SER A 50 18.38 -5.71 -0.93
CA SER A 50 18.58 -6.40 -2.20
C SER A 50 17.34 -6.31 -3.06
N LEU A 51 17.50 -6.19 -4.37
CA LEU A 51 16.41 -6.36 -5.35
C LEU A 51 16.17 -7.85 -5.68
N VAL A 52 17.05 -8.74 -5.20
CA VAL A 52 16.92 -10.18 -5.41
C VAL A 52 15.99 -10.75 -4.35
N ARG A 53 14.82 -11.22 -4.81
CA ARG A 53 13.81 -11.87 -3.97
C ARG A 53 14.31 -13.22 -3.48
N PRO A 54 14.29 -13.48 -2.16
CA PRO A 54 14.69 -14.78 -1.64
C PRO A 54 13.65 -15.84 -2.00
N LYS A 55 14.15 -17.02 -2.38
CA LYS A 55 13.32 -18.19 -2.69
C LYS A 55 13.08 -19.00 -1.42
N VAL A 56 11.99 -18.70 -0.73
CA VAL A 56 11.53 -19.45 0.45
C VAL A 56 10.26 -20.20 0.09
N LYS A 57 10.18 -21.49 0.43
CA LYS A 57 8.98 -22.30 0.18
C LYS A 57 7.77 -21.70 0.92
N GLY A 58 6.62 -21.63 0.25
CA GLY A 58 5.39 -21.05 0.83
C GLY A 58 5.33 -19.51 0.84
N VAL A 59 6.35 -18.84 0.30
CA VAL A 59 6.38 -17.39 0.12
C VAL A 59 6.32 -17.05 -1.36
N TYR A 60 5.34 -16.23 -1.73
CA TYR A 60 5.12 -15.80 -3.10
C TYR A 60 5.26 -14.29 -3.19
N TRP A 61 6.20 -13.83 -4.02
CA TRP A 61 6.47 -12.42 -4.24
C TRP A 61 5.66 -11.89 -5.42
N ILE A 62 5.14 -10.68 -5.28
CA ILE A 62 4.49 -10.02 -6.41
C ILE A 62 5.55 -9.59 -7.42
N GLN A 63 5.28 -9.82 -8.71
CA GLN A 63 6.19 -9.40 -9.77
C GLN A 63 6.03 -7.92 -10.13
N VAL A 64 4.81 -7.40 -9.98
CA VAL A 64 4.43 -6.01 -10.30
C VAL A 64 5.13 -5.02 -9.37
N CYS A 65 5.65 -3.92 -9.93
CA CYS A 65 6.24 -2.85 -9.15
C CYS A 65 5.15 -2.00 -8.48
N ILE A 66 4.96 -2.17 -7.17
CA ILE A 66 4.07 -1.30 -6.39
C ILE A 66 4.87 -0.08 -5.93
N PRO A 67 4.55 1.14 -6.38
CA PRO A 67 5.28 2.32 -5.95
C PRO A 67 5.09 2.54 -4.45
N ASN A 68 6.18 2.92 -3.78
CA ASN A 68 6.14 3.40 -2.40
C ASN A 68 5.11 4.51 -2.28
N LYS A 69 4.45 4.58 -1.11
CA LYS A 69 3.43 5.59 -0.83
C LYS A 69 4.07 6.99 -0.90
N ARG A 70 4.03 7.60 -2.08
CA ARG A 70 4.37 9.01 -2.26
C ARG A 70 3.20 9.79 -1.68
N LYS A 71 3.40 10.42 -0.53
CA LYS A 71 2.54 11.55 -0.16
C LYS A 71 2.80 12.60 -1.23
N GLN A 72 1.88 12.77 -2.18
CA GLN A 72 1.86 13.98 -2.98
C GLN A 72 1.89 15.15 -2.00
N ALA A 73 2.93 15.96 -2.08
CA ALA A 73 2.87 17.28 -1.52
C ALA A 73 1.93 18.06 -2.44
N SER A 74 0.63 17.95 -2.23
CA SER A 74 -0.32 18.93 -2.75
C SER A 74 -0.06 20.24 -2.02
N ALA A 75 0.96 20.94 -2.50
CA ALA A 75 1.33 22.30 -2.16
C ALA A 75 1.70 23.01 -3.46
N ALA A 76 0.74 23.08 -4.37
CA ALA A 76 0.67 24.06 -5.45
C ALA A 76 -0.77 24.03 -5.99
N ASN A 77 -1.46 25.16 -5.94
CA ASN A 77 -2.69 25.47 -6.66
C ASN A 77 -4.01 24.88 -6.12
N LYS A 78 -4.41 25.32 -4.92
CA LYS A 78 -5.82 25.67 -4.66
C LYS A 78 -5.85 27.01 -3.91
N SER A 79 -6.01 28.06 -4.73
CA SER A 79 -6.80 29.28 -4.50
C SER A 79 -6.68 29.98 -3.15
N ASN A 80 -6.15 31.21 -3.20
CA ASN A 80 -6.72 32.36 -2.48
C ASN A 80 -8.24 32.33 -2.61
N GLY A 81 -8.94 32.25 -1.49
CA GLY A 81 -10.40 32.26 -1.47
C GLY A 81 -10.88 31.87 -0.09
N ASN A 82 -11.34 32.87 0.67
CA ASN A 82 -12.11 32.68 1.88
C ASN A 82 -13.22 31.65 1.63
N ALA A 83 -13.16 30.51 2.30
CA ALA A 83 -14.29 29.61 2.42
C ALA A 83 -14.26 29.00 3.82
N LEU A 84 -15.19 29.53 4.60
CA LEU A 84 -15.65 29.07 5.89
C LEU A 84 -16.14 27.61 5.79
N GLU A 85 -15.98 26.89 6.90
CA GLU A 85 -16.67 25.67 7.33
C GLU A 85 -16.31 24.32 6.69
N ASP A 86 -15.80 23.42 7.54
CA ASP A 86 -16.44 22.12 7.73
C ASP A 86 -16.21 21.64 9.19
N PRO A 87 -17.25 21.47 10.04
CA PRO A 87 -17.11 21.04 11.41
C PRO A 87 -17.15 19.50 11.49
N GLY A 88 -15.98 18.88 11.55
CA GLY A 88 -15.85 17.42 11.61
C GLY A 88 -14.93 16.90 12.72
N VAL A 89 -15.49 16.77 13.93
CA VAL A 89 -15.05 15.91 15.05
C VAL A 89 -13.79 16.34 15.84
N SER A 90 -13.98 16.97 17.01
CA SER A 90 -13.75 16.33 18.32
C SER A 90 -13.76 17.34 19.49
N ARG A 91 -14.14 16.81 20.66
CA ARG A 91 -14.59 17.41 21.91
C ARG A 91 -13.56 18.35 22.59
N ARG A 92 -14.11 19.40 23.24
CA ARG A 92 -13.50 20.43 24.13
C ARG A 92 -12.65 21.49 23.43
N LYS A 93 -13.30 22.59 23.05
CA LYS A 93 -12.65 23.87 22.73
C LYS A 93 -12.13 24.52 24.01
N PHE A 94 -10.94 24.17 24.44
CA PHE A 94 -10.12 25.14 25.16
C PHE A 94 -9.49 26.04 24.10
N HIS A 95 -9.96 27.29 24.01
CA HIS A 95 -9.30 28.31 23.20
C HIS A 95 -7.96 28.66 23.87
N HIS A 96 -6.95 27.84 23.63
CA HIS A 96 -5.59 28.22 23.97
C HIS A 96 -5.18 29.31 22.98
N TYR A 97 -5.01 30.54 23.46
CA TYR A 97 -4.52 31.65 22.65
C TYR A 97 -3.06 31.36 22.28
N GLU A 98 -2.85 30.66 21.16
CA GLU A 98 -1.51 30.43 20.63
C GLU A 98 -1.06 31.66 19.87
N SER A 99 0.02 32.28 20.37
CA SER A 99 0.75 33.32 19.66
C SER A 99 1.07 32.89 18.22
N ASP A 100 0.99 33.80 17.27
CA ASP A 100 1.28 33.50 15.86
C ASP A 100 2.71 32.97 15.64
N LYS A 101 3.67 33.36 16.51
CA LYS A 101 5.03 32.80 16.52
C LYS A 101 5.01 31.28 16.79
N ILE A 102 4.18 30.82 17.72
CA ILE A 102 4.00 29.40 18.05
C ILE A 102 3.40 28.65 16.86
N LYS A 103 2.41 29.24 16.19
CA LYS A 103 1.80 28.65 14.98
C LYS A 103 2.82 28.49 13.85
N GLN A 104 3.63 29.53 13.60
CA GLN A 104 4.70 29.50 12.59
C GLN A 104 5.74 28.43 12.91
N PHE A 105 6.21 28.35 14.15
CA PHE A 105 7.15 27.32 14.58
C PHE A 105 6.57 25.91 14.38
N LYS A 106 5.33 25.66 14.81
CA LYS A 106 4.65 24.37 14.57
C LYS A 106 4.53 24.03 13.09
N LYS A 107 4.27 25.01 12.22
CA LYS A 107 4.24 24.84 10.77
C LYS A 107 5.61 24.43 10.24
N ALA A 108 6.68 25.13 10.63
CA ALA A 108 8.05 24.78 10.27
C ALA A 108 8.45 23.37 10.75
N SER A 109 8.16 23.02 12.01
CA SER A 109 8.45 21.68 12.54
C SER A 109 7.67 20.58 11.82
N ARG A 110 6.44 20.86 11.36
CA ARG A 110 5.67 19.93 10.52
C ARG A 110 6.32 19.74 9.15
N ILE A 111 6.78 20.82 8.51
CA ILE A 111 7.48 20.77 7.22
C ILE A 111 8.78 19.96 7.35
N TYR A 112 9.60 20.26 8.35
CA TYR A 112 10.84 19.53 8.63
C TYR A 112 10.60 18.04 8.84
N ARG A 113 9.61 17.66 9.66
CA ARG A 113 9.23 16.24 9.84
C ARG A 113 8.79 15.57 8.55
N LYS A 114 8.03 16.27 7.69
CA LYS A 114 7.61 15.76 6.37
C LYS A 114 8.81 15.54 5.45
N GLN A 115 9.76 16.47 5.41
CA GLN A 115 10.99 16.35 4.61
C GLN A 115 11.85 15.19 5.10
N ARG A 116 12.09 15.09 6.42
CA ARG A 116 12.86 13.99 7.01
C ARG A 116 12.22 12.62 6.75
N ASN A 117 10.89 12.53 6.80
CA ASN A 117 10.15 11.29 6.52
C ASN A 117 9.90 11.05 5.02
N ARG A 118 10.52 11.82 4.13
CA ARG A 118 10.44 11.59 2.68
C ARG A 118 11.37 10.45 2.24
N ILE A 119 12.51 10.31 2.91
CA ILE A 119 13.53 9.31 2.61
C ILE A 119 13.17 8.01 3.32
N LEU A 120 13.22 6.89 2.59
CA LEU A 120 12.99 5.57 3.16
C LEU A 120 14.16 5.20 4.08
N THR A 121 13.83 4.88 5.33
CA THR A 121 14.76 4.44 6.38
C THR A 121 14.17 3.23 7.11
N GLU A 122 15.02 2.47 7.77
CA GLU A 122 14.60 1.30 8.56
C GLU A 122 13.66 1.64 9.73
N LYS A 123 13.62 2.90 10.16
CA LYS A 123 12.72 3.39 11.23
C LYS A 123 11.36 3.84 10.68
N ASN A 124 11.33 4.46 9.49
CA ASN A 124 10.10 5.03 8.92
C ASN A 124 9.46 4.20 7.80
N TRP A 125 10.06 3.09 7.35
CA TRP A 125 9.59 2.28 6.21
C TRP A 125 8.10 1.91 6.27
N ARG A 126 7.56 1.66 7.47
CA ARG A 126 6.14 1.38 7.68
C ARG A 126 5.21 2.47 7.15
N GLN A 127 5.68 3.72 7.09
CA GLN A 127 4.94 4.86 6.54
C GLN A 127 4.97 4.91 5.00
N HIS A 128 5.96 4.26 4.40
CA HIS A 128 6.16 4.17 2.94
C HIS A 128 5.44 2.98 2.31
N ILE A 129 4.93 2.03 3.10
CA ILE A 129 4.12 0.92 2.63
C ILE A 129 2.85 1.45 1.95
N ASN A 130 2.67 1.12 0.67
CA ASN A 130 1.47 1.44 -0.08
C ASN A 130 0.42 0.34 0.10
N LYS A 131 -0.21 0.32 1.29
CA LYS A 131 -1.22 -0.70 1.65
C LYS A 131 -2.36 -0.80 0.63
N LYS A 132 -2.90 0.34 0.18
CA LYS A 132 -4.03 0.35 -0.77
C LYS A 132 -3.62 -0.19 -2.14
N GLY A 133 -2.46 0.25 -2.65
CA GLY A 133 -1.92 -0.25 -3.92
C GLY A 133 -1.66 -1.75 -3.85
N ALA A 134 -0.96 -2.22 -2.82
CA ALA A 134 -0.65 -3.63 -2.66
C ALA A 134 -1.91 -4.51 -2.59
N LEU A 135 -2.87 -4.16 -1.74
CA LEU A 135 -4.11 -4.94 -1.62
C LEU A 135 -4.90 -4.97 -2.93
N LYS A 136 -4.94 -3.86 -3.68
CA LYS A 136 -5.59 -3.80 -4.99
C LYS A 136 -4.94 -4.78 -5.98
N GLU A 137 -3.61 -4.77 -6.08
CA GLU A 137 -2.89 -5.68 -6.97
C GLU A 137 -3.11 -7.15 -6.59
N PHE A 138 -3.07 -7.48 -5.29
CA PHE A 138 -3.34 -8.85 -4.85
C PHE A 138 -4.80 -9.26 -5.07
N SER A 139 -5.77 -8.36 -4.89
CA SER A 139 -7.17 -8.62 -5.25
C SER A 139 -7.32 -8.93 -6.74
N HIS A 140 -6.63 -8.20 -7.61
CA HIS A 140 -6.61 -8.50 -9.05
C HIS A 140 -5.94 -9.84 -9.35
N MET A 141 -4.84 -10.18 -8.67
CA MET A 141 -4.13 -11.44 -8.86
C MET A 141 -4.93 -12.67 -8.41
N PHE A 142 -5.79 -12.52 -7.39
CA PHE A 142 -6.62 -13.61 -6.86
C PHE A 142 -8.03 -13.66 -7.45
N THR A 143 -8.46 -12.61 -8.18
CA THR A 143 -9.71 -12.70 -8.94
C THR A 143 -9.41 -13.46 -10.22
N PRO A 144 -10.11 -14.57 -10.51
CA PRO A 144 -9.99 -15.22 -11.80
C PRO A 144 -10.39 -14.20 -12.87
N GLU A 145 -9.60 -14.09 -13.94
CA GLU A 145 -9.97 -13.29 -15.11
C GLU A 145 -11.37 -13.74 -15.54
N ARG A 146 -12.38 -12.94 -15.23
CA ARG A 146 -13.68 -13.12 -15.85
C ARG A 146 -13.45 -12.75 -17.30
N GLU A 147 -13.54 -13.74 -18.19
CA GLU A 147 -13.62 -13.46 -19.61
C GLU A 147 -14.68 -12.35 -19.80
N PRO A 148 -14.38 -11.31 -20.60
CA PRO A 148 -15.29 -10.20 -20.80
C PRO A 148 -16.53 -10.72 -21.52
N THR A 149 -17.49 -11.21 -20.73
CA THR A 149 -18.81 -11.56 -21.20
C THR A 149 -19.54 -10.25 -21.45
N PHE A 150 -19.53 -9.82 -22.70
CA PHE A 150 -20.32 -8.70 -23.16
C PHE A 150 -21.80 -9.08 -23.09
N PHE A 151 -22.45 -8.72 -21.99
CA PHE A 151 -23.91 -8.72 -21.94
C PHE A 151 -24.41 -7.39 -22.49
N LEU A 152 -25.06 -7.42 -23.66
CA LEU A 152 -25.92 -6.31 -24.06
C LEU A 152 -27.01 -6.17 -22.98
N THR A 153 -27.12 -4.96 -22.44
CA THR A 153 -27.82 -4.53 -21.21
C THR A 153 -29.32 -4.89 -21.09
N ARG A 154 -29.88 -5.69 -22.01
CA ARG A 154 -31.32 -5.98 -22.10
C ARG A 154 -31.70 -7.45 -22.27
N SER A 155 -30.75 -8.40 -22.31
CA SER A 155 -31.09 -9.82 -22.47
C SER A 155 -30.28 -10.71 -21.51
N PRO A 156 -30.95 -11.60 -20.73
CA PRO A 156 -30.26 -12.62 -19.93
C PRO A 156 -29.73 -13.79 -20.77
N PHE A 157 -29.98 -13.80 -22.10
CA PHE A 157 -29.52 -14.86 -22.98
C PHE A 157 -28.18 -14.49 -23.65
N PRO A 158 -27.20 -15.42 -23.67
CA PRO A 158 -25.97 -15.22 -24.43
C PRO A 158 -26.30 -15.04 -25.91
N THR A 159 -25.75 -14.00 -26.54
CA THR A 159 -25.90 -13.80 -27.98
C THR A 159 -25.01 -14.79 -28.74
N PRO A 160 -25.34 -15.19 -29.98
CA PRO A 160 -24.56 -16.19 -30.73
C PRO A 160 -23.10 -15.79 -31.05
N TYR A 161 -22.71 -14.53 -30.76
CA TYR A 161 -21.33 -14.05 -30.87
C TYR A 161 -20.59 -13.98 -29.52
N SER A 162 -21.18 -14.53 -28.45
CA SER A 162 -20.50 -14.73 -27.17
C SER A 162 -19.43 -15.80 -27.39
N LEU A 163 -18.17 -15.38 -27.57
CA LEU A 163 -17.06 -16.29 -27.83
C LEU A 163 -16.88 -17.22 -26.62
N CYS A 164 -17.36 -18.45 -26.72
CA CYS A 164 -16.91 -19.54 -25.86
C CYS A 164 -15.51 -19.93 -26.31
N HIS A 165 -14.47 -19.42 -25.64
CA HIS A 165 -13.14 -19.99 -25.82
C HIS A 165 -13.12 -21.35 -25.09
N ARG A 166 -13.21 -22.44 -25.84
CA ARG A 166 -12.88 -23.76 -25.29
C ARG A 166 -11.40 -23.75 -24.91
N PRO A 167 -11.01 -24.17 -23.69
CA PRO A 167 -9.61 -24.47 -23.43
C PRO A 167 -9.24 -25.70 -24.28
N ASN A 168 -8.20 -25.55 -25.10
CA ASN A 168 -7.56 -26.67 -25.76
C ASN A 168 -6.98 -27.60 -24.67
N THR A 169 -7.46 -28.84 -24.67
CA THR A 169 -6.89 -29.97 -23.94
C THR A 169 -5.46 -30.23 -24.33
#